data_AF-W1XPT0-F1
#
_entry.id   AF-W1XPT0-F1
#
_cell.length_a   1.000
_cell.length_b   1.000
_cell.length_c   1.000
_cell.angle_alpha   90.00
_cell.angle_beta   90.00
_cell.angle_gamma   90.00
#
_symmetry.space_group_name_H-M   'P 1'
#
loop_
_entity.id
_entity.type
_entity.pdbx_description
1 polymer ?
#
loop_
_entity_poly.entity_id
_entity_poly.type
_entity_poly.pdbx_seq_one_letter_code
_entity_poly.pdbx_strand_id
1 'polypeptide(L)' 'AALILLIGGGLLRMKLGAVPLTWGELYQIITGGDTSKIGQIIMTIRLPRVVVGFLAGMNLALAGVILQGILRNPLA' A
#
# COMPACT_ATOMS: atom_id res chain seq x y z
N ALA A 1 -0.55 -16.24 -3.90
CA ALA A 1 -0.28 -15.91 -2.49
C ALA A 1 0.21 -14.47 -2.30
N ALA A 2 1.34 -14.07 -2.91
CA ALA A 2 1.91 -12.73 -2.74
C ALA A 2 0.94 -11.57 -3.08
N LEU A 3 0.20 -11.68 -4.19
CA LEU A 3 -0.80 -10.68 -4.58
C LEU A 3 -1.93 -10.53 -3.54
N ILE A 4 -2.36 -11.64 -2.94
CA ILE A 4 -3.41 -11.67 -1.92
C ILE A 4 -2.89 -10.99 -0.64
N LEU A 5 -1.65 -11.25 -0.25
CA LEU A 5 -1.02 -10.60 0.90
C LEU A 5 -0.83 -9.10 0.69
N LEU A 6 -0.47 -8.67 -0.53
CA LEU A 6 -0.34 -7.27 -0.88
C LEU A 6 -1.69 -6.54 -0.80
N ILE A 7 -2.72 -7.08 -1.46
CA ILE A 7 -4.06 -6.50 -1.44
C ILE A 7 -4.61 -6.50 -0.01
N GLY A 8 -4.47 -7.62 0.72
CA GLY A 8 -4.88 -7.73 2.11
C GLY A 8 -4.16 -6.73 3.02
N GLY A 9 -2.84 -6.57 2.88
CA GLY A 9 -2.04 -5.62 3.64
C GLY A 9 -2.38 -4.16 3.32
N GLY A 10 -2.65 -3.84 2.06
CA GLY A 10 -3.13 -2.52 1.64
C GLY A 10 -4.48 -2.18 2.27
N LEU A 11 -5.44 -3.10 2.22
CA LEU A 11 -6.76 -2.94 2.84
C LEU A 11 -6.66 -2.82 4.38
N LEU A 12 -5.79 -3.62 5.01
CA LEU A 12 -5.54 -3.55 6.44
C LEU A 12 -4.96 -2.18 6.85
N ARG A 13 -4.04 -1.64 6.05
CA ARG A 13 -3.45 -0.30 6.28
C ARG A 13 -4.46 0.82 6.08
N MET A 14 -5.40 0.67 5.16
CA MET A 14 -6.51 1.63 5.02
C MET A 14 -7.42 1.62 6.25
N LYS A 15 -7.67 0.44 6.84
CA LYS A 15 -8.50 0.26 8.04
C LYS A 15 -7.79 0.66 9.35
N LEU A 16 -6.49 0.38 9.49
CA LEU A 16 -5.65 0.68 10.65
C LEU A 16 -5.15 2.14 10.69
N GLY A 17 -6.02 3.10 10.35
CA GLY A 17 -5.70 4.52 10.48
C GLY A 17 -6.46 5.17 11.63
N ALA A 18 -6.14 6.42 11.93
CA ALA A 18 -6.72 7.21 13.03
C ALA A 18 -8.26 7.40 12.98
N VAL A 19 -8.92 6.94 11.91
CA VAL A 19 -10.37 7.01 11.76
C VAL A 19 -10.85 5.62 11.39
N PRO A 20 -11.72 5.00 12.20
CA PRO A 20 -12.33 3.72 11.86
C PRO A 20 -13.24 3.90 10.65
N LEU A 21 -13.10 3.01 9.66
CA LEU A 21 -13.88 3.00 8.43
C LEU A 21 -14.60 1.67 8.28
N THR A 22 -15.85 1.77 7.84
CA THR A 22 -16.67 0.63 7.42
C THR A 22 -16.34 0.27 5.97
N TRP A 23 -16.53 -1.00 5.59
CA TRP A 23 -16.25 -1.46 4.21
C TRP A 23 -17.06 -0.70 3.14
N GLY A 24 -18.28 -0.26 3.45
CA GLY A 24 -19.11 0.54 2.56
C GLY A 24 -18.57 1.96 2.34
N GLU A 25 -18.06 2.60 3.39
CA GLU A 25 -17.46 3.95 3.32
C GLU A 25 -16.16 3.93 2.50
N LEU A 26 -15.34 2.88 2.68
CA LEU A 26 -14.12 2.71 1.90
C LEU A 26 -14.41 2.61 0.40
N TYR A 27 -15.44 1.87 0.00
CA TYR A 27 -15.84 1.77 -1.40
C TYR A 27 -16.27 3.14 -1.95
N GLN A 28 -17.12 3.87 -1.21
CA GLN A 28 -17.57 5.19 -1.63
C GLN A 28 -16.45 6.21 -1.76
N ILE A 29 -15.48 6.21 -0.83
CA ILE A 29 -14.30 7.08 -0.87
C ILE A 29 -13.43 6.76 -2.09
N ILE A 30 -13.26 5.47 -2.43
CA ILE A 30 -12.48 5.04 -3.60
C ILE A 30 -13.17 5.41 -4.91
N THR A 31 -14.50 5.27 -4.99
CA THR A 31 -15.28 5.68 -6.16
C THR A 31 -15.54 7.17 -6.24
N GLY A 32 -15.02 7.98 -5.31
CA GLY A 32 -15.16 9.44 -5.29
C GLY A 32 -16.54 9.96 -4.86
N GLY A 33 -17.37 9.09 -4.25
CA GLY A 33 -18.71 9.44 -3.77
C GLY A 33 -18.74 10.15 -2.41
N ASP A 34 -17.67 10.06 -1.61
CA ASP A 34 -17.60 10.69 -0.29
C ASP A 34 -16.76 11.98 -0.31
N THR A 35 -17.41 13.11 0.02
CA THR A 35 -16.79 14.45 0.12
C THR A 35 -16.45 14.83 1.57
N SER A 36 -16.55 13.87 2.51
CA SER A 36 -16.16 14.10 3.89
C SER A 36 -14.68 14.49 4.01
N LYS A 37 -14.33 15.28 5.04
CA LYS A 37 -12.92 15.60 5.37
C LYS A 37 -12.08 14.32 5.58
N ILE A 38 -12.72 13.24 6.00
CA ILE A 38 -12.11 11.93 6.22
C ILE A 38 -11.73 11.30 4.86
N GLY A 39 -12.63 11.33 3.88
CA GLY A 39 -12.38 10.86 2.51
C GLY A 39 -11.20 11.57 1.86
N GLN A 40 -11.10 12.89 2.03
CA GLN A 40 -9.96 13.67 1.55
C GLN A 40 -8.64 13.23 2.19
N ILE A 41 -8.58 13.03 3.51
CA ILE A 41 -7.37 12.56 4.20
C ILE A 41 -6.94 11.18 3.69
N ILE A 42 -7.91 10.29 3.42
CA ILE A 42 -7.61 8.96 2.87
C ILE A 42 -7.02 9.08 1.47
N MET A 43 -7.65 9.84 0.58
CA MET A 43 -7.21 9.97 -0.82
C MET A 43 -5.92 10.76 -0.99
N THR A 44 -5.70 11.80 -0.20
CA THR A 44 -4.54 12.71 -0.36
C THR A 44 -3.34 12.34 0.50
N ILE A 45 -3.53 11.55 1.57
CA ILE A 45 -2.44 11.21 2.51
C ILE A 45 -2.25 9.71 2.64
N ARG A 46 -3.31 8.95 2.95
CA ARG A 46 -3.16 7.51 3.24
C ARG A 46 -2.86 6.69 1.99
N LEU A 47 -3.63 6.88 0.93
CA LEU A 47 -3.48 6.14 -0.32
C LEU A 47 -2.13 6.40 -0.99
N PRO A 48 -1.63 7.65 -1.10
CA PRO A 48 -0.29 7.91 -1.60
C PRO A 48 0.81 7.25 -0.76
N ARG A 49 0.69 7.28 0.58
CA ARG A 49 1.67 6.63 1.48
C ARG A 49 1.73 5.12 1.27
N VAL A 50 0.58 4.46 1.07
CA VAL A 50 0.54 3.04 0.73
C VAL A 50 1.28 2.82 -0.59
N VAL A 51 0.94 3.55 -1.65
CA VAL A 51 1.59 3.41 -2.96
C VAL A 51 3.11 3.61 -2.89
N VAL A 52 3.58 4.64 -2.18
CA VAL A 52 5.03 4.88 -2.00
C VAL A 52 5.70 3.73 -1.25
N GLY A 53 5.06 3.18 -0.21
CA GLY A 53 5.57 2.03 0.52
C GLY A 53 5.72 0.79 -0.38
N PHE A 54 4.76 0.56 -1.27
CA PHE A 54 4.84 -0.51 -2.28
C PHE A 54 6.00 -0.29 -3.26
N LEU A 55 6.11 0.91 -3.84
CA LEU A 55 7.17 1.24 -4.79
C LEU A 55 8.56 1.14 -4.15
N ALA A 56 8.71 1.61 -2.91
CA ALA A 56 9.95 1.49 -2.16
C ALA A 56 10.32 0.01 -1.93
N GLY A 57 9.37 -0.82 -1.49
CA GLY A 57 9.58 -2.26 -1.31
C GLY A 57 9.98 -2.98 -2.60
N MET A 58 9.34 -2.64 -3.73
CA MET A 58 9.69 -3.18 -5.05
C MET A 58 11.11 -2.79 -5.47
N ASN A 59 11.50 -1.54 -5.27
CA ASN A 59 12.84 -1.07 -5.59
C ASN A 59 13.91 -1.75 -4.72
N LEU A 60 13.64 -1.97 -3.43
CA LEU A 60 14.54 -2.69 -2.55
C LEU A 60 14.68 -4.16 -2.97
N ALA A 61 13.58 -4.83 -3.33
CA ALA A 61 13.62 -6.19 -3.84
C ALA A 61 14.42 -6.29 -5.15
N LEU A 62 14.21 -5.34 -6.07
CA LEU A 62 14.95 -5.28 -7.34
C LEU A 62 16.45 -5.05 -7.11
N ALA A 63 16.81 -4.08 -6.25
CA ALA A 63 18.19 -3.80 -5.90
C ALA A 63 18.87 -5.04 -5.26
N GLY A 64 18.16 -5.74 -4.38
CA GLY A 64 18.63 -7.00 -3.78
C GLY A 64 18.91 -8.08 -4.82
N VAL A 65 17.97 -8.34 -5.73
CA VAL A 65 18.15 -9.33 -6.81
C VAL A 65 19.31 -8.96 -7.74
N ILE A 66 19.47 -7.68 -8.08
CA ILE A 66 20.59 -7.21 -8.91
C ILE A 66 21.92 -7.46 -8.18
N LEU A 67 22.00 -7.09 -6.89
CA LEU A 67 23.22 -7.29 -6.10
C LEU A 67 23.56 -8.78 -5.93
N GLN A 68 22.56 -9.62 -5.67
CA GLN A 68 22.69 -11.07 -5.64
C GLN A 68 23.23 -11.63 -6.96
N GLY A 69 22.75 -11.11 -8.09
CA GLY A 69 23.20 -11.49 -9.43
C GLY A 69 24.65 -11.09 -9.72
N ILE A 70 25.04 -9.86 -9.34
CA ILE A 70 26.41 -9.36 -9.50
C ILE A 70 27.39 -10.15 -8.63
N LEU A 71 27.03 -10.36 -7.37
CA LEU A 71 27.84 -11.12 -6.41
C LEU A 71 27.82 -12.63 -6.68
N ARG A 72 26.91 -13.10 -7.55
CA ARG A 72 26.59 -14.52 -7.77
C ARG A 72 26.38 -15.26 -6.45
N ASN A 73 25.81 -14.57 -5.46
CA ASN A 73 25.58 -15.08 -4.13
C ASN A 73 24.11 -14.88 -3.76
N PRO A 74 23.30 -15.96 -3.80
CA PRO A 74 21.87 -15.88 -3.50
C PRO A 74 21.54 -15.60 -2.02
N LEU A 75 22.56 -15.50 -1.14
CA LEU A 75 22.40 -15.16 0.29
C LEU A 75 22.65 -13.68 0.62
N ALA A 76 23.22 -12.92 -0.32
CA ALA A 76 23.50 -11.48 -0.16
C ALA A 76 22.25 -10.61 -0.39
#